data_AF-L7M962-F1
#
_entry.id   AF-L7M962-F1
#
_cell.length_a   1.000
_cell.length_b   1.000
_cell.length_c   1.000
_cell.angle_alpha   90.00
_cell.angle_beta   90.00
_cell.angle_gamma   90.00
#
_symmetry.space_group_name_H-M   'P 1'
#
loop_
_entity.id
_entity.type
_entity.pdbx_description
1 polymer ?
#
loop_
_entity_poly.entity_id
_entity_poly.type
_entity_poly.pdbx_seq_one_letter_code
_entity_poly.pdbx_strand_id
1 'polypeptide(L)'
;MAWNSQMIFALWLTVCVLVLSTSKCEGWSAENEAIKNSCKPGEHFGCISGSPGCGENECGVEFRSEFCTYECLLGCWCTGNLYRRKIDNKCVPKHECLLFV
;
A
#
# COMPACT_ATOMS: atom_id res chain seq x y z
N MET A 1 6.67 17.59 -51.83
CA MET A 1 6.09 17.57 -50.46
C MET A 1 7.25 17.41 -49.48
N ALA A 2 7.70 18.49 -48.86
CA ALA A 2 8.81 18.46 -47.91
C ALA A 2 8.22 18.29 -46.50
N TRP A 3 8.26 17.07 -45.99
CA TRP A 3 7.85 16.79 -44.60
C TRP A 3 8.91 17.38 -43.67
N ASN A 4 8.53 18.37 -42.86
CA ASN A 4 9.43 19.07 -41.95
C ASN A 4 9.98 18.10 -40.89
N SER A 5 11.31 17.97 -40.80
CA SER A 5 12.02 17.09 -39.86
C SER A 5 11.54 17.27 -38.41
N GLN A 6 11.22 18.51 -38.03
CA GLN A 6 10.69 18.87 -36.71
C GLN A 6 9.38 18.13 -36.36
N MET A 7 8.51 17.90 -37.35
CA MET A 7 7.22 17.21 -37.15
C MET A 7 7.41 15.71 -36.92
N ILE A 8 8.44 15.11 -37.51
CA ILE A 8 8.75 13.69 -37.33
C ILE A 8 9.24 13.45 -35.90
N PHE A 9 10.18 14.26 -35.41
CA PHE A 9 10.68 14.14 -34.04
C PHE A 9 9.58 14.33 -32.99
N ALA A 10 8.69 15.30 -33.19
CA ALA A 10 7.57 15.52 -32.28
C ALA A 10 6.63 14.30 -32.21
N LEU A 11 6.31 13.67 -33.36
CA LEU A 11 5.49 12.46 -33.41
C LEU A 11 6.16 11.26 -32.74
N TRP A 12 7.47 11.12 -32.89
CA TRP A 12 8.23 10.05 -32.21
C TRP A 12 8.23 10.25 -30.69
N LEU A 13 8.44 11.48 -30.22
CA LEU A 13 8.45 11.78 -28.79
C LEU A 13 7.07 11.54 -28.15
N THR A 14 5.98 11.94 -28.80
CA THR A 14 4.63 11.69 -28.26
C THR A 14 4.33 10.20 -28.17
N VAL A 15 4.71 9.40 -29.17
CA VAL A 15 4.58 7.94 -29.12
C VAL A 15 5.43 7.36 -27.97
N CYS A 16 6.68 7.78 -27.81
CA CYS A 16 7.54 7.31 -26.71
C CYS A 16 6.95 7.65 -25.33
N VAL A 17 6.42 8.86 -25.15
CA VAL A 17 5.79 9.29 -23.89
C VAL A 17 4.54 8.45 -23.60
N LEU A 18 3.71 8.19 -24.61
CA LEU A 18 2.52 7.35 -24.47
C LEU A 18 2.90 5.91 -24.05
N VAL A 19 3.88 5.28 -24.71
CA VAL A 19 4.34 3.92 -24.38
C VAL A 19 4.96 3.83 -22.96
N LEU A 20 5.73 4.84 -22.55
CA LEU A 20 6.31 4.90 -21.21
C LEU A 20 5.24 5.14 -20.13
N SER A 21 4.16 5.86 -20.46
CA SER A 21 3.07 6.12 -19.52
C SER A 21 2.18 4.88 -19.30
N THR A 22 1.91 4.07 -20.33
CA THR A 22 1.10 2.86 -20.19
C THR A 22 1.81 1.77 -19.39
N SER A 23 3.11 1.56 -19.64
CA SER A 23 3.90 0.54 -18.93
C SER A 23 4.05 0.81 -17.43
N LYS A 24 4.13 2.07 -17.01
CA LYS A 24 4.15 2.46 -15.59
C LYS A 24 2.84 2.18 -14.87
N CYS A 25 1.71 2.42 -15.52
CA CYS A 25 0.39 2.15 -14.94
C CYS A 25 0.14 0.65 -14.78
N GLU A 26 0.54 -0.16 -15.75
CA GLU A 26 0.39 -1.62 -15.71
C GLU A 26 1.24 -2.24 -14.58
N GLY A 27 2.49 -1.79 -14.42
CA GLY A 27 3.37 -2.26 -13.34
C GLY A 27 2.83 -1.96 -11.94
N TRP A 28 2.35 -0.72 -11.72
CA TRP A 28 1.75 -0.31 -10.44
C TRP A 28 0.50 -1.12 -10.08
N SER A 29 -0.34 -1.42 -11.06
CA SER A 29 -1.55 -2.21 -10.84
C SER A 29 -1.24 -3.68 -10.50
N ALA A 30 -0.27 -4.26 -11.22
CA ALA A 30 0.18 -5.63 -10.98
C ALA A 30 0.82 -5.81 -9.58
N GLU A 31 1.62 -4.85 -9.13
CA GLU A 31 2.24 -4.87 -7.81
C GLU A 31 1.18 -4.80 -6.69
N ASN A 32 0.20 -3.90 -6.80
CA ASN A 32 -0.86 -3.78 -5.80
C ASN A 32 -1.76 -5.02 -5.74
N GLU A 33 -2.08 -5.64 -6.88
CA GLU A 33 -2.83 -6.89 -6.89
C GLU A 33 -2.01 -8.04 -6.27
N ALA A 34 -0.69 -8.08 -6.49
CA ALA A 34 0.17 -9.06 -5.82
C ALA A 34 0.19 -8.87 -4.28
N ILE A 35 0.30 -7.63 -3.80
CA ILE A 35 0.25 -7.31 -2.36
C ILE A 35 -1.11 -7.69 -1.79
N LYS A 36 -2.20 -7.30 -2.46
CA LYS A 36 -3.56 -7.63 -2.06
C LYS A 36 -3.79 -9.14 -1.94
N ASN A 37 -3.26 -9.92 -2.88
CA ASN A 37 -3.35 -11.38 -2.84
C ASN A 37 -2.46 -12.03 -1.77
N SER A 38 -1.50 -11.28 -1.21
CA SER A 38 -0.64 -11.74 -0.12
C SER A 38 -1.21 -11.48 1.28
N CYS A 39 -2.32 -10.74 1.39
CA CYS A 39 -2.93 -10.43 2.67
C CYS A 39 -3.45 -11.70 3.37
N LYS A 40 -3.20 -11.79 4.67
CA LYS A 40 -3.63 -12.94 5.49
C LYS A 40 -5.11 -12.83 5.86
N PRO A 41 -5.74 -13.93 6.32
CA PRO A 41 -7.08 -13.86 6.89
C PRO A 41 -7.17 -12.84 8.03
N GLY A 42 -8.20 -11.98 8.00
CA GLY A 42 -8.38 -10.89 8.96
C GLY A 42 -7.67 -9.59 8.57
N GLU A 43 -6.94 -9.57 7.46
CA GLU A 43 -6.35 -8.36 6.87
C GLU A 43 -7.17 -7.87 5.67
N HIS A 44 -7.11 -6.57 5.41
CA HIS A 44 -7.62 -5.94 4.20
C HIS A 44 -6.49 -5.18 3.51
N PHE A 45 -6.47 -5.22 2.18
CA PHE A 45 -5.59 -4.37 1.41
C PHE A 45 -6.13 -2.96 1.40
N GLY A 46 -5.28 -1.99 1.73
CA GLY A 46 -5.69 -0.60 1.78
C GLY A 46 -4.57 0.34 2.12
N CYS A 47 -4.98 1.57 2.37
CA CYS A 47 -4.12 2.67 2.76
C CYS A 47 -4.47 3.09 4.18
N ILE A 48 -3.47 3.19 5.04
CA ILE A 48 -3.62 3.75 6.38
C ILE A 48 -2.66 4.92 6.60
N SER A 49 -2.93 5.71 7.63
CA SER A 49 -2.02 6.75 8.11
C SER A 49 -0.72 6.15 8.65
N GLY A 50 0.40 6.78 8.29
CA GLY A 50 1.72 6.38 8.74
C GLY A 50 1.94 6.66 10.23
N SER A 51 2.15 5.58 11.01
CA SER A 51 2.82 5.49 12.33
C SER A 51 2.27 4.29 13.12
N PRO A 52 3.07 3.67 14.01
CA PRO A 52 2.59 2.64 14.93
C PRO A 52 1.37 3.15 15.73
N GLY A 53 0.29 2.35 15.75
CA GLY A 53 -0.92 2.68 16.52
C GLY A 53 -1.88 3.71 15.91
N CYS A 54 -1.56 4.26 14.72
CA CYS A 54 -2.41 5.26 14.07
C CYS A 54 -3.47 4.65 13.14
N GLY A 55 -3.04 3.81 12.22
CA GLY A 55 -3.94 3.16 11.27
C GLY A 55 -4.18 1.68 11.54
N GLU A 56 -3.40 1.08 12.44
CA GLU A 56 -3.56 -0.31 12.86
C GLU A 56 -3.35 -0.43 14.38
N ASN A 57 -4.12 -1.31 15.01
CA ASN A 57 -3.92 -1.66 16.41
C ASN A 57 -2.81 -2.69 16.54
N GLU A 58 -1.87 -2.48 17.46
CA GLU A 58 -0.82 -3.44 17.79
C GLU A 58 -1.03 -4.02 19.19
N CYS A 59 -0.80 -5.32 19.37
CA CYS A 59 -0.77 -5.91 20.70
C CYS A 59 0.36 -5.27 21.52
N GLY A 60 0.08 -4.91 22.77
CA GLY A 60 1.06 -4.31 23.70
C GLY A 60 1.29 -2.80 23.50
N VAL A 61 0.55 -2.16 22.58
CA VAL A 61 0.54 -0.70 22.43
C VAL A 61 -0.74 -0.16 23.06
N GLU A 62 -0.64 0.33 24.30
CA GLU A 62 -1.76 0.98 24.98
C GLU A 62 -1.95 2.43 24.52
N PHE A 63 -0.86 3.06 24.08
CA PHE A 63 -0.85 4.46 23.68
C PHE A 63 -0.85 4.56 22.15
N ARG A 64 -1.98 4.97 21.57
CA ARG A 64 -2.00 5.40 20.17
C ARG A 64 -1.23 6.70 20.06
N SER A 65 -0.35 6.82 19.07
CA SER A 65 0.30 8.10 18.79
C SER A 65 -0.77 9.15 18.52
N GLU A 66 -0.73 10.28 19.22
CA GLU A 66 -1.57 11.45 18.91
C GLU A 66 -1.17 12.09 17.57
N PHE A 67 0.04 11.76 17.09
CA PHE A 67 0.61 12.28 15.86
C PHE A 67 0.64 11.17 14.82
N CYS A 68 -0.38 11.13 13.97
CA CYS A 68 -0.41 10.31 12.78
C CYS A 68 0.01 11.14 11.57
N THR A 69 0.91 10.65 10.74
CA THR A 69 1.23 11.33 9.48
C THR A 69 0.08 11.14 8.50
N TYR A 70 -0.14 12.14 7.64
CA TYR A 70 -1.09 12.04 6.52
C TYR A 70 -0.57 11.18 5.37
N GLU A 71 0.55 10.48 5.57
CA GLU A 71 1.11 9.59 4.56
C GLU A 71 0.25 8.36 4.41
N CYS A 72 0.06 7.96 3.16
CA CYS A 72 -0.72 6.79 2.79
C CYS A 72 0.21 5.58 2.67
N LEU A 73 0.25 4.75 3.71
CA LEU A 73 0.98 3.49 3.68
C LEU A 73 0.09 2.40 3.06
N LEU A 74 0.40 2.04 1.82
CA LEU A 74 -0.25 0.93 1.11
C LEU A 74 0.25 -0.40 1.65
N GLY A 75 -0.68 -1.31 1.95
CA GLY A 75 -0.34 -2.63 2.47
C GLY A 75 -1.55 -3.43 2.95
N CYS A 76 -1.27 -4.50 3.68
CA CYS A 76 -2.26 -5.35 4.32
C CYS A 76 -2.41 -4.96 5.79
N TRP A 77 -3.61 -4.58 6.19
CA TRP A 77 -3.91 -4.03 7.52
C TRP A 77 -5.00 -4.83 8.22
N CYS A 78 -4.90 -4.99 9.54
CA CYS A 78 -5.89 -5.67 10.36
C CYS A 78 -7.25 -4.99 10.22
N THR A 79 -8.29 -5.82 10.06
CA THR A 79 -9.66 -5.33 9.91
C THR A 79 -10.29 -5.00 11.26
N GLY A 80 -11.06 -3.90 11.31
CA GLY A 80 -11.90 -3.53 12.44
C GLY A 80 -11.15 -3.42 13.77
N ASN A 81 -11.55 -4.24 14.75
CA ASN A 81 -11.02 -4.24 16.12
C ASN A 81 -9.97 -5.35 16.36
N LEU A 82 -9.39 -5.90 15.30
CA LEU A 82 -8.26 -6.82 15.42
C LEU A 82 -6.98 -6.06 15.73
N TYR A 83 -6.05 -6.76 16.37
CA TYR A 83 -4.75 -6.27 16.81
C TYR A 83 -3.67 -7.13 16.16
N ARG A 84 -2.65 -6.48 15.61
CA ARG A 84 -1.47 -7.15 15.06
C ARG A 84 -0.63 -7.68 16.23
N ARG A 85 -0.50 -9.01 16.31
CA ARG A 85 0.36 -9.66 17.28
C ARG A 85 1.79 -9.75 16.74
N LYS A 86 2.77 -9.21 17.47
CA LYS A 86 4.17 -9.10 17.03
C LYS A 86 4.88 -10.44 16.81
N ILE A 87 4.45 -11.51 17.49
CA ILE A 87 5.14 -12.81 17.45
C ILE A 87 4.99 -13.52 16.09
N ASP A 88 3.81 -13.44 15.47
CA ASP A 88 3.48 -14.15 14.24
C ASP A 88 2.87 -13.25 13.16
N ASN A 89 2.83 -11.94 13.42
CA ASN A 89 2.24 -10.92 12.55
C ASN A 89 0.84 -11.32 12.08
N LYS A 90 0.01 -11.82 12.99
CA LYS A 90 -1.40 -12.14 12.75
C LYS A 90 -2.31 -11.11 13.39
N CYS A 91 -3.43 -10.85 12.73
CA CYS A 91 -4.50 -10.04 13.26
C CYS A 91 -5.39 -10.89 14.15
N VAL A 92 -5.40 -10.60 15.45
CA VAL A 92 -6.13 -11.38 16.45
C VAL A 92 -7.01 -10.45 17.30
N PRO A 93 -8.09 -10.95 17.92
CA PRO A 93 -8.84 -10.21 18.92
C PRO A 93 -7.95 -9.78 20.10
N LYS A 94 -8.29 -8.66 20.76
CA LYS A 94 -7.51 -8.10 21.88
C LYS A 94 -7.22 -9.12 23.00
N HIS A 95 -8.14 -10.03 23.31
CA HIS A 95 -7.95 -11.02 24.37
C HIS A 95 -6.88 -12.06 24.03
N GLU A 96 -6.60 -12.31 22.74
CA GLU A 96 -5.53 -13.20 22.29
C GLU A 96 -4.15 -12.53 22.28
N CYS A 97 -4.08 -11.21 22.49
CA CYS A 97 -2.82 -10.50 22.70
C CYS A 97 -2.16 -10.90 24.03
N LEU A 98 -2.94 -11.41 25.00
CA LEU A 98 -2.48 -11.75 26.35
C LEU A 98 -1.75 -13.09 26.45
N LEU A 99 -1.62 -13.83 25.35
CA LEU A 99 -0.99 -15.15 25.34
C LEU A 99 0.54 -15.12 25.56
N PHE A 100 1.15 -13.93 25.69
CA PHE A 100 2.58 -13.77 25.96
C PHE A 100 2.82 -12.50 26.79
N VAL A 101 2.69 -12.61 28.11
CA VAL A 101 3.51 -11.82 29.07
C VAL A 101 4.79 -12.60 29.33
#